data_AF-A0A8T6C662-F1
#
_entry.id   AF-A0A8T6C662-F1
#
_cell.length_a   1.000
_cell.length_b   1.000
_cell.length_c   1.000
_cell.angle_alpha   90.00
_cell.angle_beta   90.00
_cell.angle_gamma   90.00
#
_symmetry.space_group_name_H-M   'P 1'
#
loop_
_entity.id
_entity.type
_entity.pdbx_description
1 polymer ?
#
loop_
_entity_poly.entity_id
_entity_poly.type
_entity_poly.pdbx_seq_one_letter_code
_entity_poly.pdbx_strand_id
1 'polypeptide(L)'
;MNEPGDQIVPHWNEARAALLRADPVLAGLIRAAGATILQPRNDAFYSLSRSIVAQQISVHAAEAVWQRLLRAIGDVTPGAVCNQTEDAMRACGLSRRKASYLVNLAEHFRDRALGGNPWHRMDDEQVIETLVEIKGIGRWTAEMFLIFHLLRPDVLPVTDIGIQKAVARHYNGGERLAPEEM
;
A
#
# COMPACT_ATOMS: atom_id res chain seq x y z
N MET A 1 26.75 -3.99 -0.47
CA MET A 1 26.03 -4.14 -1.75
C MET A 1 25.29 -5.46 -1.62
N ASN A 2 24.03 -5.43 -1.18
CA ASN A 2 23.24 -6.65 -1.01
C ASN A 2 22.34 -6.77 -2.24
N GLU A 3 22.44 -7.88 -2.96
CA GLU A 3 21.55 -8.18 -4.08
C GLU A 3 20.11 -8.31 -3.57
N PRO A 4 19.10 -7.77 -4.29
CA PRO A 4 17.70 -7.97 -3.94
C PRO A 4 17.25 -9.34 -4.42
N GLY A 5 17.56 -10.38 -3.65
CA GLY A 5 17.14 -11.76 -3.88
C GLY A 5 16.74 -12.43 -2.58
N ASP A 6 15.55 -13.03 -2.57
CA ASP A 6 15.10 -14.05 -1.60
C ASP A 6 14.67 -13.65 -0.19
N GLN A 7 14.09 -12.46 0.01
CA GLN A 7 13.24 -12.27 1.19
C GLN A 7 11.86 -12.90 0.94
N ILE A 8 11.73 -14.20 1.25
CA ILE A 8 10.44 -14.89 1.24
C ILE A 8 9.54 -14.20 2.26
N VAL A 9 8.39 -13.70 1.79
CA VAL A 9 7.35 -13.13 2.66
C VAL A 9 7.04 -14.13 3.78
N PRO A 10 7.09 -13.73 5.05
CA PRO A 10 6.81 -14.63 6.17
C PRO A 10 5.48 -15.36 5.95
N HIS A 11 5.45 -16.65 6.29
CA HIS A 11 4.26 -17.51 6.18
C HIS A 11 3.69 -17.71 4.77
N TRP A 12 4.34 -17.21 3.70
CA TRP A 12 3.79 -17.26 2.33
C TRP A 12 3.35 -18.66 1.88
N ASN A 13 4.25 -19.64 2.02
CA ASN A 13 3.97 -21.01 1.58
C ASN A 13 2.89 -21.68 2.43
N GLU A 14 2.88 -21.41 3.74
CA GLU A 14 1.90 -21.94 4.68
C GLU A 14 0.50 -21.38 4.39
N ALA A 15 0.38 -20.05 4.29
CA ALA A 15 -0.86 -19.37 3.95
C ALA A 15 -1.39 -19.82 2.59
N ARG A 16 -0.52 -19.86 1.57
CA ARG A 16 -0.89 -20.35 0.22
C ARG A 16 -1.43 -21.78 0.28
N ALA A 17 -0.78 -22.67 1.01
CA ALA A 17 -1.23 -24.06 1.15
C ALA A 17 -2.54 -24.17 1.92
N ALA A 18 -2.74 -23.35 2.96
CA ALA A 18 -3.99 -23.29 3.71
C ALA A 18 -5.16 -22.82 2.83
N LEU A 19 -5.00 -21.72 2.10
CA LEU A 19 -6.03 -21.18 1.20
C LEU A 19 -6.37 -22.14 0.06
N LEU A 20 -5.36 -22.82 -0.52
CA LEU A 20 -5.57 -23.85 -1.55
C LEU A 20 -6.44 -25.03 -1.07
N ARG A 21 -6.41 -25.34 0.23
CA ARG A 21 -7.22 -26.41 0.83
C ARG A 21 -8.59 -25.94 1.29
N ALA A 22 -8.68 -24.71 1.78
CA ALA A 22 -9.89 -24.18 2.42
C ALA A 22 -10.93 -23.69 1.41
N ASP A 23 -10.50 -23.13 0.28
CA ASP A 23 -11.39 -22.42 -0.64
C ASP A 23 -11.12 -22.78 -2.12
N PRO A 24 -12.05 -23.47 -2.81
CA PRO A 24 -11.92 -23.82 -4.22
C PRO A 24 -11.80 -22.63 -5.18
N VAL A 25 -12.44 -21.51 -4.85
CA VAL A 25 -12.40 -20.28 -5.66
C VAL A 25 -11.02 -19.63 -5.53
N LEU A 26 -10.52 -19.44 -4.30
CA LEU A 26 -9.13 -18.99 -4.10
C LEU A 26 -8.13 -19.96 -4.72
N ALA A 27 -8.37 -21.27 -4.63
CA ALA A 27 -7.48 -22.25 -5.22
C ALA A 27 -7.37 -22.09 -6.75
N GLY A 28 -8.46 -21.77 -7.43
CA GLY A 28 -8.46 -21.41 -8.85
C GLY A 28 -7.63 -20.15 -9.12
N LEU A 29 -7.84 -19.09 -8.33
CA LEU A 29 -7.13 -17.81 -8.48
C LEU A 29 -5.62 -17.94 -8.23
N ILE A 30 -5.24 -18.65 -7.16
CA ILE A 30 -3.83 -18.90 -6.80
C ILE A 30 -3.12 -19.69 -7.90
N ARG A 31 -3.78 -20.69 -8.50
CA ARG A 31 -3.21 -21.45 -9.63
C ARG A 31 -3.05 -20.57 -10.88
N ALA A 32 -4.02 -19.72 -11.17
CA ALA A 32 -3.97 -18.79 -12.30
C ALA A 32 -2.88 -17.71 -12.15
N ALA A 33 -2.62 -17.25 -10.92
CA ALA A 33 -1.55 -16.29 -10.62
C ALA A 33 -0.14 -16.91 -10.74
N GLY A 34 -0.02 -18.24 -10.72
CA GLY A 34 1.24 -18.94 -10.91
C GLY A 34 2.25 -18.72 -9.76
N ALA A 35 3.48 -18.35 -10.12
CA ALA A 35 4.60 -18.18 -9.19
C ALA A 35 4.77 -16.73 -8.69
N THR A 36 3.78 -15.86 -8.87
CA THR A 36 3.84 -14.48 -8.37
C THR A 36 3.91 -14.48 -6.84
N ILE A 37 4.91 -13.77 -6.29
CA ILE A 37 5.10 -13.57 -4.86
C ILE A 37 5.09 -12.07 -4.57
N LEU A 38 4.44 -11.68 -3.47
CA LEU A 38 4.48 -10.31 -2.97
C LEU A 38 5.93 -9.88 -2.71
N GLN A 39 6.31 -8.71 -3.22
CA GLN A 39 7.65 -8.15 -2.99
C GLN A 39 7.56 -7.04 -1.93
N PRO A 40 8.44 -7.04 -0.91
CA PRO A 40 8.48 -5.96 0.07
C PRO A 40 8.80 -4.62 -0.57
N ARG A 41 8.27 -3.55 0.00
CA ARG A 41 8.69 -2.18 -0.31
C ARG A 41 9.77 -1.74 0.70
N ASN A 42 10.89 -1.24 0.17
CA ASN A 42 12.11 -1.00 0.93
C ASN A 42 11.95 -0.01 2.10
N ASP A 43 11.33 1.15 1.85
CA ASP A 43 11.29 2.28 2.79
C ASP A 43 9.86 2.66 3.18
N ALA A 44 9.68 3.05 4.45
CA ALA A 44 8.38 3.37 5.01
C ALA A 44 7.75 4.60 4.35
N PHE A 45 8.55 5.67 4.17
CA PHE A 45 8.09 6.90 3.52
C PHE A 45 7.73 6.65 2.05
N TYR A 46 8.55 5.88 1.34
CA TYR A 46 8.29 5.45 -0.03
C TYR A 46 6.97 4.67 -0.13
N SER A 47 6.75 3.70 0.77
CA SER A 47 5.54 2.87 0.76
C SER A 47 4.28 3.70 1.00
N LEU A 48 4.29 4.57 2.01
CA LEU A 48 3.18 5.45 2.34
C LEU A 48 2.92 6.47 1.22
N SER A 49 3.97 7.06 0.66
CA SER A 49 3.87 7.96 -0.49
C SER A 49 3.20 7.28 -1.67
N ARG A 50 3.61 6.05 -2.00
CA ARG A 50 3.01 5.27 -3.09
C ARG A 50 1.54 4.96 -2.83
N SER A 51 1.18 4.65 -1.59
CA SER A 51 -0.22 4.42 -1.20
C SER A 51 -1.06 5.69 -1.35
N ILE A 52 -0.56 6.88 -0.95
CA ILE A 52 -1.22 8.18 -1.17
C ILE A 52 -1.46 8.43 -2.66
N VAL A 53 -0.45 8.16 -3.51
CA VAL A 53 -0.58 8.31 -4.96
C VAL A 53 -1.68 7.37 -5.51
N ALA A 54 -1.78 6.15 -5.00
CA ALA A 54 -2.74 5.14 -5.46
C ALA A 54 -4.19 5.35 -5.01
N GLN A 55 -4.46 6.22 -4.02
CA GLN A 55 -5.81 6.42 -3.49
C GLN A 55 -6.84 6.74 -4.60
N GLN A 56 -7.97 6.03 -4.58
CA GLN A 56 -9.15 6.30 -5.43
C GLN A 56 -8.91 6.26 -6.95
N ILE A 57 -7.83 5.62 -7.43
CA ILE A 57 -7.55 5.45 -8.86
C ILE A 57 -7.17 4.01 -9.18
N SER A 58 -7.17 3.63 -10.46
CA SER A 58 -6.74 2.30 -10.87
C SER A 58 -5.24 2.09 -10.64
N VAL A 59 -4.82 0.84 -10.48
CA VAL A 59 -3.39 0.46 -10.37
C VAL A 59 -2.57 1.02 -11.53
N HIS A 60 -3.10 0.92 -12.76
CA HIS A 60 -2.44 1.45 -13.96
C HIS A 60 -2.29 2.99 -13.91
N ALA A 61 -3.33 3.70 -13.46
CA ALA A 61 -3.26 5.15 -13.31
C ALA A 61 -2.28 5.56 -12.20
N ALA A 62 -2.28 4.83 -11.09
CA ALA A 62 -1.34 5.03 -9.98
C ALA A 62 0.10 4.85 -10.44
N GLU A 63 0.39 3.80 -11.21
CA GLU A 63 1.71 3.56 -11.79
C GLU A 63 2.14 4.71 -12.70
N ALA A 64 1.26 5.17 -13.59
CA ALA A 64 1.57 6.27 -14.50
C ALA A 64 1.85 7.60 -13.78
N VAL A 65 1.14 7.90 -12.67
CA VAL A 65 1.43 9.06 -11.82
C VAL A 65 2.75 8.88 -11.07
N TRP A 66 2.97 7.69 -10.49
CA TRP A 66 4.19 7.38 -9.73
C TRP A 66 5.45 7.50 -10.60
N GLN A 67 5.42 6.95 -11.81
CA GLN A 67 6.54 7.04 -12.75
C GLN A 67 6.82 8.48 -13.21
N ARG A 68 5.79 9.32 -13.34
CA ARG A 68 5.99 10.76 -13.62
C ARG A 68 6.62 11.48 -12.44
N LEU A 69 6.20 11.18 -11.21
CA LEU A 69 6.79 11.73 -10.00
C LEU A 69 8.27 11.35 -9.89
N LEU A 70 8.62 10.08 -10.04
CA LEU A 70 10.01 9.61 -10.03
C LEU A 70 10.87 10.31 -11.09
N ARG A 71 10.34 10.52 -12.31
CA ARG A 71 11.05 11.27 -13.35
C ARG A 71 11.26 12.74 -13.00
N ALA A 72 10.34 13.35 -12.27
CA ALA A 72 10.42 14.76 -11.91
C ALA A 72 11.36 15.04 -10.74
N ILE A 73 11.40 14.14 -9.74
CA ILE A 73 12.10 14.41 -8.47
C ILE A 73 13.22 13.40 -8.14
N GLY A 74 13.39 12.36 -8.95
CA GLY A 74 14.29 11.25 -8.66
C GLY A 74 13.75 10.38 -7.53
N ASP A 75 14.55 10.18 -6.50
CA ASP A 75 14.16 9.40 -5.33
C ASP A 75 13.12 10.14 -4.49
N VAL A 76 12.00 9.46 -4.21
CA VAL A 76 10.92 9.98 -3.37
C VAL A 76 11.37 9.90 -1.91
N THR A 77 12.05 10.93 -1.45
CA THR A 77 12.49 11.13 -0.06
C THR A 77 11.76 12.31 0.58
N PRO A 78 11.70 12.41 1.92
CA PRO A 78 11.06 13.54 2.58
C PRO A 78 11.60 14.89 2.10
N GLY A 79 12.93 15.03 1.99
CA GLY A 79 13.57 16.25 1.49
C GLY A 79 13.21 16.56 0.03
N ALA A 80 13.23 15.56 -0.85
CA ALA A 80 12.90 15.75 -2.26
C ALA A 80 11.44 16.21 -2.44
N VAL A 81 10.50 15.65 -1.67
CA VAL A 81 9.09 16.03 -1.70
C VAL A 81 8.87 17.44 -1.17
N CYS A 82 9.47 17.81 -0.04
CA CYS A 82 9.35 19.16 0.53
C CYS A 82 9.94 20.26 -0.39
N ASN A 83 10.88 19.92 -1.27
CA ASN A 83 11.50 20.89 -2.19
C ASN A 83 10.67 21.15 -3.46
N GLN A 84 9.55 20.47 -3.67
CA GLN A 84 8.69 20.70 -4.83
C GLN A 84 7.61 21.74 -4.57
N THR A 85 7.23 22.45 -5.63
CA THR A 85 6.03 23.28 -5.63
C THR A 85 4.78 22.44 -5.86
N GLU A 86 3.62 22.94 -5.41
CA GLU A 86 2.33 22.30 -5.69
C GLU A 86 2.11 22.10 -7.19
N ASP A 87 2.47 23.09 -8.02
CA ASP A 87 2.30 23.03 -9.47
C ASP A 87 3.18 21.95 -10.11
N ALA A 88 4.43 21.76 -9.66
CA ALA A 88 5.30 20.70 -10.14
C ALA A 88 4.72 19.30 -9.80
N MET A 89 4.21 19.14 -8.58
CA MET A 89 3.54 17.91 -8.15
C MET A 89 2.27 17.65 -8.99
N ARG A 90 1.49 18.68 -9.29
CA ARG A 90 0.29 18.57 -10.14
C ARG A 90 0.61 18.23 -11.59
N ALA A 91 1.71 18.75 -12.14
CA ALA A 91 2.19 18.37 -13.46
C ALA A 91 2.50 16.87 -13.58
N CYS A 92 2.85 16.22 -12.46
CA CYS A 92 3.02 14.77 -12.38
C CYS A 92 1.69 13.98 -12.37
N GLY A 93 0.53 14.66 -12.35
CA GLY A 93 -0.80 14.06 -12.32
C GLY A 93 -1.36 13.86 -10.91
N LEU A 94 -0.75 14.45 -9.88
CA LEU A 94 -1.31 14.48 -8.54
C LEU A 94 -2.47 15.48 -8.46
N SER A 95 -3.49 15.15 -7.68
CA SER A 95 -4.47 16.15 -7.26
C SER A 95 -3.85 17.08 -6.23
N ARG A 96 -4.44 18.27 -6.06
CA ARG A 96 -4.03 19.22 -5.02
C ARG A 96 -4.01 18.59 -3.63
N ARG A 97 -5.02 17.78 -3.30
CA ARG A 97 -5.10 17.04 -2.03
C ARG A 97 -3.93 16.07 -1.88
N LYS A 98 -3.66 15.22 -2.88
CA LYS A 98 -2.56 14.25 -2.81
C LYS A 98 -1.20 14.94 -2.70
N ALA A 99 -0.99 16.04 -3.41
CA ALA A 99 0.23 16.85 -3.24
C ALA A 99 0.37 17.34 -1.79
N SER A 100 -0.69 17.90 -1.20
CA SER A 100 -0.66 18.34 0.21
C SER A 100 -0.42 17.20 1.21
N TYR A 101 -0.95 16.01 0.94
CA TYR A 101 -0.76 14.83 1.81
C TYR A 101 0.67 14.31 1.75
N LEU A 102 1.30 14.29 0.56
CA LEU A 102 2.70 13.92 0.42
C LEU A 102 3.62 14.90 1.16
N VAL A 103 3.34 16.21 1.07
CA VAL A 103 4.12 17.23 1.80
C VAL A 103 3.94 17.05 3.31
N ASN A 104 2.71 16.87 3.80
CA ASN A 104 2.46 16.65 5.22
C ASN A 104 3.17 15.39 5.73
N LEU A 105 3.10 14.28 4.98
CA LEU A 105 3.83 13.04 5.29
C LEU A 105 5.35 13.30 5.35
N ALA A 106 5.89 14.05 4.39
CA ALA A 106 7.31 14.37 4.33
C ALA A 106 7.77 15.19 5.55
N GLU A 107 6.96 16.14 6.00
CA GLU A 107 7.24 16.91 7.22
C GLU A 107 7.30 16.01 8.47
N HIS A 108 6.34 15.10 8.64
CA HIS A 108 6.35 14.15 9.76
C HIS A 108 7.56 13.20 9.75
N PHE A 109 8.08 12.83 8.58
CA PHE A 109 9.30 12.03 8.46
C PHE A 109 10.57 12.85 8.67
N ARG A 110 10.61 14.11 8.21
CA ARG A 110 11.75 15.01 8.38
C ARG A 110 11.99 15.35 9.85
N ASP A 111 10.91 15.56 10.60
CA ASP A 111 10.98 15.90 12.02
C ASP A 111 11.21 14.65 12.91
N ARG A 112 11.53 13.50 12.28
CA ARG A 112 11.84 12.18 12.86
C ARG A 112 10.74 11.52 13.69
N ALA A 113 9.53 12.08 13.75
CA ALA A 113 8.42 11.48 14.49
C ALA A 113 8.08 10.06 14.00
N LEU A 114 8.15 9.82 12.68
CA LEU A 114 7.78 8.54 12.07
C LEU A 114 8.97 7.70 11.59
N GLY A 115 10.08 8.35 11.21
CA GLY A 115 11.25 7.66 10.67
C GLY A 115 11.98 6.76 11.69
N GLY A 116 11.74 6.97 12.98
CA GLY A 116 12.32 6.18 14.08
C GLY A 116 11.38 5.14 14.70
N ASN A 117 10.13 5.04 14.25
CA ASN A 117 9.16 4.15 14.88
C ASN A 117 9.57 2.68 14.71
N PRO A 118 9.45 1.86 15.76
CA PRO A 118 9.76 0.44 15.69
C PRO A 118 8.59 -0.34 15.07
N TRP A 119 8.21 -0.02 13.83
CA TRP A 119 7.00 -0.52 13.17
C TRP A 119 6.79 -2.03 13.31
N HIS A 120 7.85 -2.83 13.16
CA HIS A 120 7.78 -4.29 13.28
C HIS A 120 7.44 -4.81 14.69
N ARG A 121 7.64 -4.00 15.74
CA ARG A 121 7.33 -4.33 17.13
C ARG A 121 5.94 -3.89 17.58
N MET A 122 5.29 -3.03 16.81
CA MET A 122 3.93 -2.57 17.07
C MET A 122 2.94 -3.60 16.55
N ASP A 123 1.80 -3.73 17.21
CA ASP A 123 0.68 -4.48 16.63
C ASP A 123 0.01 -3.69 15.49
N ASP A 124 -0.87 -4.35 14.74
CA ASP A 124 -1.45 -3.77 13.52
C ASP A 124 -2.33 -2.55 13.82
N GLU A 125 -3.08 -2.56 14.92
CA GLU A 125 -3.96 -1.45 15.29
C GLU A 125 -3.15 -0.25 15.79
N GLN A 126 -2.09 -0.46 16.56
CA GLN A 126 -1.15 0.59 16.97
C GLN A 126 -0.51 1.28 15.76
N VAL A 127 -0.12 0.52 14.73
CA VAL A 127 0.42 1.08 13.49
C VAL A 127 -0.64 1.90 12.77
N ILE A 128 -1.89 1.41 12.70
CA ILE A 128 -3.00 2.12 12.09
C ILE A 128 -3.28 3.43 12.82
N GLU A 129 -3.46 3.39 14.15
CA GLU A 129 -3.70 4.57 15.00
C GLU A 129 -2.63 5.63 14.80
N THR A 130 -1.35 5.23 14.83
CA THR A 130 -0.22 6.15 14.61
C THR A 130 -0.25 6.80 13.22
N LEU A 131 -0.59 6.02 12.19
CA LEU A 131 -0.58 6.50 10.82
C LEU A 131 -1.78 7.40 10.49
N VAL A 132 -2.95 7.16 11.08
CA VAL A 132 -4.17 7.94 10.78
C VAL A 132 -4.17 9.33 11.41
N GLU A 133 -3.26 9.61 12.35
CA GLU A 133 -3.02 10.98 12.85
C GLU A 133 -2.50 11.92 11.74
N ILE A 134 -1.91 11.36 10.68
CA ILE A 134 -1.33 12.11 9.57
C ILE A 134 -2.43 12.49 8.58
N LYS A 135 -2.53 13.78 8.27
CA LYS A 135 -3.57 14.27 7.36
C LYS A 135 -3.40 13.66 5.96
N GLY A 136 -4.43 12.93 5.54
CA GLY A 136 -4.46 12.26 4.23
C GLY A 136 -4.11 10.78 4.25
N ILE A 137 -3.75 10.25 5.43
CA ILE A 137 -3.64 8.82 5.67
C ILE A 137 -4.88 8.39 6.46
N GLY A 138 -5.68 7.52 5.85
CA GLY A 138 -6.79 6.83 6.51
C GLY A 138 -6.47 5.35 6.69
N ARG A 139 -7.38 4.61 7.35
CA ARG A 139 -7.23 3.17 7.62
C ARG A 139 -6.78 2.37 6.39
N TRP A 140 -7.43 2.56 5.24
CA TRP A 140 -7.02 1.89 3.99
C TRP A 140 -5.53 2.11 3.65
N THR A 141 -5.02 3.33 3.81
CA THR A 141 -3.60 3.63 3.50
C THR A 141 -2.66 2.97 4.51
N ALA A 142 -3.07 2.91 5.78
CA ALA A 142 -2.34 2.19 6.82
C ALA A 142 -2.36 0.67 6.59
N GLU A 143 -3.48 0.08 6.19
CA GLU A 143 -3.57 -1.33 5.81
C GLU A 143 -2.67 -1.65 4.61
N MET A 144 -2.62 -0.76 3.60
CA MET A 144 -1.65 -0.91 2.49
C MET A 144 -0.20 -0.89 3.00
N PHE A 145 0.10 -0.11 4.05
CA PHE A 145 1.42 -0.10 4.67
C PHE A 145 1.71 -1.42 5.41
N LEU A 146 0.74 -1.95 6.17
CA LEU A 146 0.85 -3.25 6.81
C LEU A 146 1.15 -4.37 5.81
N ILE A 147 0.42 -4.39 4.68
CA ILE A 147 0.56 -5.42 3.64
C ILE A 147 1.88 -5.27 2.88
N PHE A 148 2.15 -4.09 2.31
CA PHE A 148 3.24 -3.93 1.33
C PHE A 148 4.59 -3.56 1.94
N HIS A 149 4.62 -3.04 3.16
CA HIS A 149 5.87 -2.69 3.84
C HIS A 149 6.16 -3.62 5.02
N LEU A 150 5.20 -3.83 5.92
CA LEU A 150 5.42 -4.71 7.08
C LEU A 150 5.19 -6.19 6.78
N LEU A 151 4.65 -6.52 5.61
CA LEU A 151 4.35 -7.89 5.19
C LEU A 151 3.48 -8.65 6.21
N ARG A 152 2.53 -7.94 6.85
CA ARG A 152 1.59 -8.57 7.79
C ARG A 152 0.70 -9.57 7.04
N PRO A 153 0.63 -10.83 7.49
CA PRO A 153 -0.05 -11.88 6.74
C PRO A 153 -1.58 -11.85 6.88
N ASP A 154 -2.10 -11.15 7.89
CA ASP A 154 -3.51 -11.22 8.29
C ASP A 154 -4.19 -9.85 8.24
N VAL A 155 -4.16 -9.22 7.06
CA VAL A 155 -4.78 -7.91 6.80
C VAL A 155 -5.67 -8.01 5.57
N LEU A 156 -6.98 -7.86 5.76
CA LEU A 156 -7.98 -7.79 4.69
C LEU A 156 -8.52 -6.36 4.57
N PRO A 157 -8.13 -5.59 3.54
CA PRO A 157 -8.56 -4.20 3.39
C PRO A 157 -9.99 -4.15 2.80
N VAL A 158 -11.00 -4.37 3.63
CA VAL A 158 -12.43 -4.45 3.23
C VAL A 158 -12.99 -3.17 2.58
N THR A 159 -12.30 -2.04 2.74
CA THR A 159 -12.67 -0.79 2.06
C THR A 159 -12.00 -0.61 0.70
N ASP A 160 -11.12 -1.54 0.30
CA ASP A 160 -10.45 -1.51 -0.99
C ASP A 160 -11.42 -1.86 -2.12
N ILE A 161 -11.56 -0.95 -3.09
CA ILE A 161 -12.48 -1.12 -4.23
C ILE A 161 -12.07 -2.30 -5.11
N GLY A 162 -10.78 -2.61 -5.20
CA GLY A 162 -10.26 -3.76 -5.93
C GLY A 162 -10.69 -5.07 -5.27
N ILE A 163 -10.51 -5.19 -3.95
CA ILE A 163 -10.97 -6.33 -3.16
C ILE A 163 -12.49 -6.47 -3.24
N GLN A 164 -13.26 -5.40 -3.01
CA GLN A 164 -14.73 -5.44 -3.10
C GLN A 164 -15.21 -5.94 -4.47
N LYS A 165 -14.57 -5.49 -5.56
CA LYS A 165 -14.89 -5.96 -6.92
C LYS A 165 -14.49 -7.42 -7.14
N ALA A 166 -13.36 -7.85 -6.60
CA ALA A 166 -12.90 -9.22 -6.72
C ALA A 166 -13.83 -10.16 -5.94
N VAL A 167 -14.18 -9.82 -4.70
CA VAL A 167 -15.13 -10.58 -3.88
C VAL A 167 -16.49 -10.67 -4.57
N ALA A 168 -17.03 -9.54 -5.01
CA ALA A 168 -18.29 -9.50 -5.76
C ALA A 168 -18.26 -10.47 -6.96
N ARG A 169 -17.24 -10.38 -7.80
CA ARG A 169 -17.09 -11.20 -9.00
C ARG A 169 -16.96 -12.69 -8.71
N HIS A 170 -16.19 -13.05 -7.68
CA HIS A 170 -15.77 -14.43 -7.46
C HIS A 170 -16.64 -15.19 -6.45
N TYR A 171 -17.33 -14.48 -5.55
CA TYR A 171 -18.10 -15.09 -4.45
C TYR A 171 -19.57 -14.68 -4.40
N ASN A 172 -19.96 -13.57 -5.05
CA ASN A 172 -21.32 -13.03 -4.89
C ASN A 172 -21.99 -12.63 -6.22
N GLY A 173 -21.76 -13.40 -7.29
CA GLY A 173 -22.47 -13.25 -8.56
C GLY A 173 -22.27 -11.90 -9.27
N GLY A 174 -21.25 -11.12 -8.89
CA GLY A 174 -21.01 -9.77 -9.38
C GLY A 174 -21.60 -8.65 -8.51
N GLU A 175 -22.35 -8.98 -7.46
CA GLU A 175 -22.95 -8.02 -6.53
C GLU A 175 -21.99 -7.69 -5.38
N ARG A 176 -21.94 -6.41 -4.97
CA ARG A 176 -21.05 -5.98 -3.88
C ARG A 176 -21.65 -6.36 -2.53
N LEU A 177 -20.81 -6.91 -1.67
CA LEU A 177 -21.10 -7.10 -0.24
C LEU A 177 -20.79 -5.83 0.54
N ALA A 178 -21.50 -5.62 1.66
CA ALA A 178 -21.09 -4.61 2.63
C ALA A 178 -19.75 -5.02 3.27
N PRO A 179 -18.92 -4.06 3.73
CA PRO A 179 -17.63 -4.37 4.37
C PRO A 179 -17.73 -5.35 5.54
N GLU A 180 -18.85 -5.36 6.27
CA GLU A 180 -19.10 -6.23 7.42
C GLU A 180 -19.46 -7.68 7.03
N GLU A 181 -19.80 -7.90 5.77
CA GLU A 181 -20.21 -9.19 5.21
C GLU A 181 -19.07 -9.90 4.45
N MET A 182 -17.92 -9.22 4.30
CA MET A 182 -16.71 -9.77 3.69
C MET A 182 -15.80 -10.40 4.73
#